data_AF-A0A1G2Z496-F1
#
_entry.id   AF-A0A1G2Z496-F1
#
_cell.length_a   1.000
_cell.length_b   1.000
_cell.length_c   1.000
_cell.angle_alpha   90.00
_cell.angle_beta   90.00
_cell.angle_gamma   90.00
#
_symmetry.space_group_name_H-M   'P 1'
#
loop_
_entity.id
_entity.type
_entity.pdbx_description
1 polymer ?
#
loop_
_entity_poly.entity_id
_entity_poly.type
_entity_poly.pdbx_seq_one_letter_code
_entity_poly.pdbx_strand_id
1 'polypeptide(L)'
;MGNAAHAESLDHTVYHTPFAVEPSFESWNTPGNYRWGYLGADKLPDQMRVWLVQKTDQEVGGVVARGAGFTDSPDAEVLAPGFNLGKSYGDVGIGRHGNFLQWGYSAPPSQMTEPGRRLFLNGIHYIKKFDGKAPLVRVQSSARTDALGLTRLVNRLSLDDRVISRLPQSLRDKYHSDPRALFFVMTFSESLYDRYHEDPNGLTQYYRENLEWVYRDQVFKVDEELKGLGIDSNRKVESLRRLIELLRDAQHAATAKKLLKRYTDQPFEAPQHWRQWFEENKDRIFFSDVGGYKFFVAPAGYVVDK
;
A
#
# COMPACT_ATOMS: atom_id res chain seq x y z
N MET A 1 12.07 -19.79 -5.38
CA MET A 1 12.32 -19.30 -6.75
C MET A 1 12.11 -17.80 -6.75
N GLY A 2 13.18 -17.01 -6.62
CA GLY A 2 13.12 -15.54 -6.65
C GLY A 2 13.36 -14.95 -8.04
N ASN A 3 13.30 -15.80 -9.07
CA ASN A 3 13.73 -15.49 -10.44
C ASN A 3 12.57 -15.34 -11.42
N ALA A 4 11.33 -15.49 -10.95
CA ALA A 4 10.14 -15.56 -11.78
C ALA A 4 9.19 -14.39 -11.52
N ALA A 5 8.31 -14.14 -12.49
CA ALA A 5 7.17 -13.24 -12.37
C ALA A 5 5.87 -14.05 -12.52
N HIS A 6 4.77 -13.48 -12.04
CA HIS A 6 3.43 -14.00 -12.33
C HIS A 6 3.13 -13.85 -13.84
N ALA A 7 2.36 -14.79 -14.41
CA ALA A 7 2.00 -14.79 -15.82
C ALA A 7 0.66 -14.10 -16.14
N GLU A 8 -0.03 -13.55 -15.14
CA GLU A 8 -1.40 -13.03 -15.26
C GLU A 8 -1.46 -11.59 -15.82
N SER A 9 -0.32 -10.91 -15.99
CA SER A 9 -0.27 -9.47 -16.31
C SER A 9 0.58 -9.18 -17.56
N LEU A 10 0.32 -9.87 -18.67
CA LEU A 10 1.13 -9.75 -19.89
C LEU A 10 0.55 -8.82 -20.98
N ASP A 11 -0.64 -8.26 -20.79
CA ASP A 11 -1.29 -7.39 -21.78
C ASP A 11 -0.67 -5.98 -21.86
N HIS A 12 0.20 -5.64 -20.90
CA HIS A 12 0.80 -4.31 -20.81
C HIS A 12 1.80 -4.06 -21.96
N THR A 13 1.90 -2.82 -22.45
CA THR A 13 2.75 -2.44 -23.59
C THR A 13 4.23 -2.83 -23.43
N VAL A 14 4.74 -2.94 -22.20
CA VAL A 14 6.10 -3.41 -21.90
C VAL A 14 6.37 -4.86 -22.33
N TYR A 15 5.34 -5.66 -22.60
CA TYR A 15 5.50 -7.01 -23.14
C TYR A 15 5.49 -7.05 -24.68
N HIS A 16 5.20 -5.93 -25.32
CA HIS A 16 4.98 -5.88 -26.77
C HIS A 16 5.87 -4.87 -27.50
N THR A 17 6.44 -3.86 -26.81
CA THR A 17 7.17 -2.78 -27.48
C THR A 17 8.39 -2.31 -26.67
N PRO A 18 9.53 -2.07 -27.33
CA PRO A 18 9.81 -2.25 -28.76
C PRO A 18 10.04 -3.70 -29.20
N PHE A 19 10.29 -4.62 -28.27
CA PHE A 19 10.52 -6.02 -28.58
C PHE A 19 9.36 -6.90 -28.09
N ALA A 20 8.93 -7.88 -28.88
CA ALA A 20 7.96 -8.86 -28.40
C ALA A 20 8.59 -9.73 -27.30
N VAL A 21 7.98 -9.72 -26.11
CA VAL A 21 8.35 -10.59 -24.99
C VAL A 21 7.55 -11.87 -25.12
N GLU A 22 8.23 -13.01 -25.24
CA GLU A 22 7.62 -14.33 -25.43
C GLU A 22 8.01 -15.25 -24.27
N PRO A 23 7.35 -15.14 -23.10
CA PRO A 23 7.69 -15.96 -21.95
C PRO A 23 7.42 -17.44 -22.18
N SER A 24 8.33 -18.29 -21.71
CA SER A 24 8.03 -19.70 -21.49
C SER A 24 7.40 -19.86 -20.11
N PHE A 25 6.23 -20.48 -20.07
CA PHE A 25 5.44 -20.62 -18.85
C PHE A 25 5.69 -21.94 -18.15
N GLU A 26 5.64 -21.89 -16.82
CA GLU A 26 5.73 -23.04 -15.95
C GLU A 26 4.61 -22.97 -14.90
N SER A 27 4.21 -24.13 -14.37
CA SER A 27 3.26 -24.22 -13.26
C SER A 27 4.01 -24.55 -11.98
N TRP A 28 3.86 -23.72 -10.97
CA TRP A 28 4.56 -23.86 -9.69
C TRP A 28 3.58 -23.86 -8.53
N ASN A 29 3.89 -24.62 -7.48
CA ASN A 29 3.08 -24.62 -6.27
C ASN A 29 2.98 -23.20 -5.68
N THR A 30 1.77 -22.78 -5.33
CA THR A 30 1.52 -21.49 -4.69
C THR A 30 2.25 -21.45 -3.36
N PRO A 31 3.15 -20.46 -3.13
CA PRO A 31 3.90 -20.35 -1.89
C PRO A 31 2.98 -20.31 -0.66
N GLY A 32 3.38 -20.98 0.43
CA GLY A 32 2.55 -21.06 1.63
C GLY A 32 2.26 -19.68 2.24
N ASN A 33 3.26 -18.81 2.25
CA ASN A 33 3.21 -17.43 2.74
C ASN A 33 2.26 -16.52 1.95
N TYR A 34 1.98 -16.81 0.68
CA TYR A 34 1.02 -16.04 -0.12
C TYR A 34 -0.38 -16.10 0.49
N ARG A 35 -0.75 -17.24 1.08
CA ARG A 35 -2.07 -17.44 1.69
C ARG A 35 -2.27 -16.66 2.98
N TRP A 36 -1.19 -16.26 3.67
CA TRP A 36 -1.29 -15.60 4.97
C TRP A 36 -1.79 -14.15 4.86
N GLY A 37 -1.30 -13.42 3.85
CA GLY A 37 -1.64 -12.02 3.60
C GLY A 37 -2.73 -11.80 2.53
N TYR A 38 -3.24 -12.88 1.91
CA TYR A 38 -4.22 -12.75 0.84
C TYR A 38 -5.59 -12.33 1.38
N LEU A 39 -6.11 -11.21 0.86
CA LEU A 39 -7.36 -10.59 1.31
C LEU A 39 -8.53 -10.83 0.35
N GLY A 40 -8.32 -11.50 -0.78
CA GLY A 40 -9.40 -11.81 -1.72
C GLY A 40 -10.40 -12.81 -1.14
N ALA A 41 -11.61 -12.84 -1.71
CA ALA A 41 -12.69 -13.72 -1.28
C ALA A 41 -12.40 -15.20 -1.60
N ASP A 42 -11.78 -15.46 -2.75
CA ASP A 42 -11.51 -16.82 -3.24
C ASP A 42 -10.14 -17.33 -2.83
N LYS A 43 -10.04 -18.62 -2.47
CA LYS A 43 -8.75 -19.26 -2.21
C LYS A 43 -7.83 -19.11 -3.43
N LEU A 44 -6.59 -18.67 -3.21
CA LEU A 44 -5.55 -18.74 -4.25
C LEU A 44 -5.45 -20.17 -4.82
N PRO A 45 -5.23 -20.34 -6.14
CA PRO A 45 -5.07 -21.66 -6.73
C PRO A 45 -3.91 -22.41 -6.08
N ASP A 46 -3.89 -23.74 -6.14
CA ASP A 46 -2.80 -24.52 -5.52
C ASP A 46 -1.50 -24.48 -6.34
N GLN A 47 -1.62 -24.19 -7.64
CA GLN A 47 -0.50 -23.87 -8.51
C GLN A 47 -0.74 -22.55 -9.25
N MET A 48 0.34 -21.83 -9.53
CA MET A 48 0.34 -20.57 -10.25
C MET A 48 1.14 -20.72 -11.53
N ARG A 49 0.65 -20.08 -12.59
CA ARG A 49 1.39 -19.93 -13.84
C ARG A 49 2.40 -18.80 -13.68
N VAL A 50 3.66 -19.12 -13.89
CA VAL A 50 4.80 -18.20 -13.74
C VAL A 50 5.70 -18.28 -14.97
N TRP A 51 6.64 -17.35 -15.09
CA TRP A 51 7.70 -17.43 -16.09
C TRP A 51 9.02 -16.91 -15.54
N LEU A 52 10.12 -17.48 -16.01
CA LEU A 52 11.48 -17.13 -15.58
C LEU A 52 11.96 -15.84 -16.25
N VAL A 53 12.26 -14.83 -15.44
CA VAL A 53 12.88 -13.57 -15.89
C VAL A 53 14.41 -13.71 -15.94
N GLN A 54 14.98 -14.45 -14.99
CA GLN A 54 16.41 -14.68 -14.88
C GLN A 54 16.73 -16.11 -14.42
N LYS A 55 18.00 -16.52 -14.50
CA LYS A 55 18.50 -17.83 -14.09
C LYS A 55 19.66 -17.61 -13.12
N THR A 56 19.33 -17.53 -11.84
CA THR A 56 20.31 -17.45 -10.74
C THR A 56 20.03 -18.53 -9.73
N ASP A 57 20.99 -18.82 -8.86
CA ASP A 57 20.79 -19.73 -7.73
C ASP A 57 20.03 -19.10 -6.57
N GLN A 58 19.49 -17.88 -6.73
CA GLN A 58 18.75 -17.19 -5.67
C GLN A 58 17.34 -17.78 -5.48
N GLU A 59 17.09 -18.25 -4.27
CA GLU A 59 15.78 -18.76 -3.88
C GLU A 59 14.77 -17.64 -3.55
N VAL A 60 15.28 -16.49 -3.13
CA VAL A 60 14.56 -15.26 -2.76
C VAL A 60 15.08 -14.07 -3.56
N GLY A 61 14.19 -13.17 -3.98
CA GLY A 61 14.51 -12.08 -4.91
C GLY A 61 13.31 -11.78 -5.81
N GLY A 62 13.49 -10.90 -6.80
CA GLY A 62 12.45 -10.65 -7.80
C GLY A 62 11.28 -9.80 -7.30
N VAL A 63 11.44 -9.10 -6.18
CA VAL A 63 10.46 -8.17 -5.60
C VAL A 63 11.16 -6.90 -5.12
N VAL A 64 10.66 -5.74 -5.55
CA VAL A 64 11.15 -4.41 -5.19
C VAL A 64 10.33 -3.75 -4.10
N ALA A 65 9.04 -4.07 -4.02
CA ALA A 65 8.13 -3.43 -3.09
C ALA A 65 7.00 -4.39 -2.66
N ARG A 66 6.39 -4.09 -1.52
CA ARG A 66 5.11 -4.72 -1.15
C ARG A 66 4.01 -4.19 -2.08
N GLY A 67 3.00 -5.01 -2.35
CA GLY A 67 1.85 -4.61 -3.18
C GLY A 67 0.91 -3.63 -2.47
N ALA A 68 0.78 -3.75 -1.15
CA ALA A 68 -0.11 -2.91 -0.35
C ALA A 68 0.28 -1.42 -0.44
N GLY A 69 -0.65 -0.60 -0.97
CA GLY A 69 -0.46 0.84 -1.14
C GLY A 69 0.47 1.23 -2.31
N PHE A 70 1.01 0.28 -3.08
CA PHE A 70 1.95 0.60 -4.15
C PHE A 70 1.34 1.49 -5.24
N THR A 71 0.07 1.25 -5.58
CA THR A 71 -0.67 1.92 -6.66
C THR A 71 -1.65 2.99 -6.17
N ASP A 72 -1.50 3.48 -4.93
CA ASP A 72 -2.41 4.51 -4.38
C ASP A 72 -2.12 5.94 -4.87
N SER A 73 -1.06 6.10 -5.65
CA SER A 73 -0.70 7.35 -6.34
C SER A 73 -0.95 7.21 -7.86
N PRO A 74 -1.45 8.25 -8.56
CA PRO A 74 -1.80 8.15 -9.98
C PRO A 74 -0.58 7.98 -10.90
N ASP A 75 0.62 8.31 -10.43
CA ASP A 75 1.88 8.09 -11.15
C ASP A 75 2.44 6.67 -10.94
N ALA A 76 1.73 5.80 -10.23
CA ALA A 76 2.15 4.45 -9.87
C ALA A 76 1.56 3.36 -10.76
N GLU A 77 2.33 2.32 -11.02
CA GLU A 77 1.89 1.18 -11.83
C GLU A 77 2.66 -0.11 -11.50
N VAL A 78 1.97 -1.24 -11.38
CA VAL A 78 2.59 -2.57 -11.31
C VAL A 78 2.66 -3.14 -12.72
N LEU A 79 3.88 -3.36 -13.21
CA LEU A 79 4.14 -3.91 -14.54
C LEU A 79 4.24 -5.44 -14.50
N ALA A 80 4.75 -5.99 -13.39
CA ALA A 80 4.82 -7.42 -13.16
C ALA A 80 4.79 -7.72 -11.65
N PRO A 81 3.84 -8.53 -11.16
CA PRO A 81 3.93 -9.12 -9.84
C PRO A 81 5.09 -10.13 -9.80
N GLY A 82 5.90 -10.08 -8.74
CA GLY A 82 7.05 -10.95 -8.58
C GLY A 82 6.66 -12.27 -7.92
N PHE A 83 7.10 -13.40 -8.49
CA PHE A 83 6.93 -14.70 -7.85
C PHE A 83 8.10 -14.97 -6.90
N ASN A 84 7.83 -15.19 -5.62
CA ASN A 84 8.89 -15.37 -4.63
C ASN A 84 8.38 -16.08 -3.35
N LEU A 85 9.30 -16.68 -2.60
CA LEU A 85 8.98 -17.47 -1.40
C LEU A 85 9.03 -16.67 -0.07
N GLY A 86 9.47 -15.41 -0.10
CA GLY A 86 9.73 -14.62 1.11
C GLY A 86 8.75 -13.46 1.35
N LYS A 87 7.84 -13.20 0.42
CA LYS A 87 6.98 -12.01 0.36
C LYS A 87 5.54 -12.37 0.00
N SER A 88 4.61 -11.43 -0.02
CA SER A 88 3.17 -11.71 -0.16
C SER A 88 2.74 -11.85 -1.62
N TYR A 89 1.56 -12.46 -1.84
CA TYR A 89 0.91 -12.46 -3.16
C TYR A 89 0.65 -11.01 -3.61
N GLY A 90 0.95 -10.70 -4.86
CA GLY A 90 0.78 -9.36 -5.43
C GLY A 90 1.92 -8.39 -5.12
N ASP A 91 2.96 -8.83 -4.41
CA ASP A 91 4.15 -8.01 -4.22
C ASP A 91 4.87 -7.76 -5.55
N VAL A 92 5.43 -6.57 -5.68
CA VAL A 92 5.78 -5.98 -6.97
C VAL A 92 7.17 -6.43 -7.36
N GLY A 93 7.30 -7.13 -8.50
CA GLY A 93 8.59 -7.49 -9.09
C GLY A 93 9.13 -6.41 -10.01
N ILE A 94 8.24 -5.84 -10.82
CA ILE A 94 8.53 -4.70 -11.69
C ILE A 94 7.39 -3.70 -11.52
N GLY A 95 7.75 -2.45 -11.23
CA GLY A 95 6.79 -1.38 -11.07
C GLY A 95 7.34 -0.04 -11.48
N ARG A 96 6.51 0.98 -11.40
CA ARG A 96 6.83 2.35 -11.77
C ARG A 96 6.25 3.32 -10.76
N HIS A 97 7.01 4.36 -10.41
CA HIS A 97 6.53 5.60 -9.80
C HIS A 97 7.12 6.77 -10.59
N GLY A 98 6.29 7.59 -11.23
CA GLY A 98 6.75 8.64 -12.12
C GLY A 98 7.71 8.10 -13.20
N ASN A 99 8.92 8.66 -13.24
CA ASN A 99 10.03 8.31 -14.13
C ASN A 99 11.00 7.27 -13.53
N PHE A 100 10.66 6.65 -12.40
CA PHE A 100 11.46 5.59 -11.80
C PHE A 100 10.91 4.23 -12.19
N LEU A 101 11.68 3.48 -12.97
CA LEU A 101 11.49 2.05 -13.15
C LEU A 101 12.07 1.32 -11.94
N GLN A 102 11.24 0.55 -11.25
CA GLN A 102 11.67 -0.32 -10.16
C GLN A 102 11.78 -1.74 -10.70
N TRP A 103 12.98 -2.32 -10.60
CA TRP A 103 13.31 -3.61 -11.20
C TRP A 103 13.90 -4.58 -10.16
N GLY A 104 13.21 -5.69 -9.91
CA GLY A 104 13.51 -6.61 -8.81
C GLY A 104 14.48 -7.75 -9.13
N TYR A 105 14.93 -7.84 -10.39
CA TYR A 105 15.72 -8.97 -10.89
C TYR A 105 17.19 -8.54 -11.04
N SER A 106 18.06 -9.04 -10.16
CA SER A 106 19.44 -8.58 -9.99
C SER A 106 20.47 -9.27 -10.88
N ALA A 107 20.07 -10.23 -11.71
CA ALA A 107 20.98 -10.99 -12.55
C ALA A 107 21.69 -10.11 -13.60
N PRO A 108 22.96 -10.38 -13.93
CA PRO A 108 23.59 -9.80 -15.11
C PRO A 108 22.88 -10.27 -16.39
N PRO A 109 22.98 -9.54 -17.51
CA PRO A 109 22.33 -9.91 -18.77
C PRO A 109 22.65 -11.33 -19.26
N SER A 110 23.85 -11.84 -18.98
CA SER A 110 24.27 -13.22 -19.30
C SER A 110 23.44 -14.30 -18.60
N GLN A 111 22.85 -13.96 -17.45
CA GLN A 111 22.01 -14.85 -16.65
C GLN A 111 20.51 -14.53 -16.78
N MET A 112 20.13 -13.48 -17.52
CA MET A 112 18.73 -13.22 -17.84
C MET A 112 18.24 -14.17 -18.93
N THR A 113 16.95 -14.55 -18.87
CA THR A 113 16.32 -15.23 -20.00
C THR A 113 16.17 -14.26 -21.17
N GLU A 114 16.06 -14.77 -22.40
CA GLU A 114 15.85 -13.90 -23.56
C GLU A 114 14.58 -13.03 -23.42
N PRO A 115 13.41 -13.57 -23.00
CA PRO A 115 12.24 -12.74 -22.67
C PRO A 115 12.50 -11.74 -21.54
N GLY A 116 13.28 -12.11 -20.52
CA GLY A 116 13.65 -11.21 -19.43
C GLY A 116 14.48 -10.01 -19.91
N ARG A 117 15.45 -10.22 -20.82
CA ARG A 117 16.24 -9.12 -21.43
C ARG A 117 15.36 -8.19 -22.24
N ARG A 118 14.46 -8.75 -23.05
CA ARG A 118 13.51 -7.96 -23.85
C ARG A 118 12.60 -7.12 -22.95
N LEU A 119 12.06 -7.71 -21.89
CA LEU A 119 11.24 -6.97 -20.93
C LEU A 119 12.01 -5.85 -20.24
N PHE A 120 13.28 -6.08 -19.89
CA PHE A 120 14.13 -5.03 -19.31
C PHE A 120 14.34 -3.86 -20.27
N LEU A 121 14.69 -4.13 -21.54
CA LEU A 121 14.85 -3.09 -22.57
C LEU A 121 13.53 -2.35 -22.83
N ASN A 122 12.41 -3.09 -22.86
CA ASN A 122 11.08 -2.50 -22.99
C ASN A 122 10.71 -1.62 -21.80
N GLY A 123 11.09 -2.01 -20.57
CA GLY A 123 10.92 -1.19 -19.38
C GLY A 123 11.67 0.14 -19.48
N ILE A 124 12.92 0.11 -19.95
CA ILE A 124 13.73 1.32 -20.20
C ILE A 124 13.09 2.21 -21.28
N HIS A 125 12.59 1.61 -22.36
CA HIS A 125 11.89 2.36 -23.40
C HIS A 125 10.58 2.98 -22.87
N TYR A 126 9.81 2.22 -22.10
CA TYR A 126 8.53 2.64 -21.53
C TYR A 126 8.70 3.80 -20.54
N ILE A 127 9.69 3.73 -19.65
CA ILE A 127 9.87 4.74 -18.61
C ILE A 127 10.24 6.12 -19.19
N LYS A 128 10.85 6.17 -20.38
CA LYS A 128 11.19 7.42 -21.07
C LYS A 128 9.98 8.31 -21.36
N LYS A 129 8.77 7.75 -21.48
CA LYS A 129 7.51 8.51 -21.64
C LYS A 129 7.21 9.42 -20.45
N PHE A 130 7.80 9.13 -19.30
CA PHE A 130 7.61 9.86 -18.06
C PHE A 130 8.79 10.78 -17.74
N ASP A 131 9.66 11.09 -18.70
CA ASP A 131 10.82 11.94 -18.45
C ASP A 131 10.45 13.26 -17.75
N GLY A 132 11.24 13.62 -16.74
CA GLY A 132 10.96 14.77 -15.86
C GLY A 132 9.79 14.60 -14.87
N LYS A 133 9.06 13.47 -14.87
CA LYS A 133 7.95 13.22 -13.94
C LYS A 133 8.41 12.52 -12.66
N ALA A 134 8.72 13.26 -11.61
CA ALA A 134 9.18 12.68 -10.34
C ALA A 134 8.06 11.94 -9.58
N PRO A 135 8.38 10.96 -8.71
CA PRO A 135 7.39 10.31 -7.84
C PRO A 135 6.59 11.32 -7.03
N LEU A 136 5.26 11.17 -6.99
CA LEU A 136 4.39 12.15 -6.33
C LEU A 136 4.33 11.98 -4.81
N VAL A 137 4.40 10.74 -4.33
CA VAL A 137 4.21 10.41 -2.92
C VAL A 137 5.49 9.85 -2.32
N ARG A 138 5.88 10.39 -1.17
CA ARG A 138 6.88 9.76 -0.30
C ARG A 138 6.17 8.86 0.70
N VAL A 139 6.62 7.61 0.84
CA VAL A 139 6.09 6.69 1.84
C VAL A 139 6.39 7.22 3.26
N GLN A 140 5.33 7.44 4.03
CA GLN A 140 5.35 7.88 5.42
C GLN A 140 4.59 6.92 6.35
N SER A 141 3.74 6.03 5.79
CA SER A 141 2.91 5.11 6.57
C SER A 141 2.69 3.78 5.86
N SER A 142 2.07 2.85 6.58
CA SER A 142 1.60 1.56 6.07
C SER A 142 0.19 1.69 5.50
N ALA A 143 -0.11 0.89 4.48
CA ALA A 143 -1.41 0.91 3.81
C ALA A 143 -2.51 0.41 4.75
N ARG A 144 -3.78 0.81 4.54
CA ARG A 144 -4.87 0.39 5.44
C ARG A 144 -5.10 -1.11 5.42
N THR A 145 -4.82 -1.75 4.28
CA THR A 145 -4.91 -3.20 4.11
C THR A 145 -3.88 -3.95 4.94
N ASP A 146 -2.77 -3.31 5.31
CA ASP A 146 -1.80 -3.91 6.24
C ASP A 146 -2.45 -4.13 7.61
N ALA A 147 -3.39 -3.27 8.04
CA ALA A 147 -4.12 -3.48 9.29
C ALA A 147 -4.83 -4.84 9.27
N LEU A 148 -5.59 -5.15 8.20
CA LEU A 148 -6.28 -6.43 8.00
C LEU A 148 -5.33 -7.63 7.91
N GLY A 149 -4.17 -7.46 7.27
CA GLY A 149 -3.17 -8.51 7.21
C GLY A 149 -2.61 -8.83 8.59
N LEU A 150 -2.32 -7.79 9.38
CA LEU A 150 -1.72 -7.90 10.70
C LEU A 150 -2.70 -8.42 11.76
N THR A 151 -4.01 -8.16 11.65
CA THR A 151 -4.99 -8.72 12.61
C THR A 151 -4.96 -10.25 12.63
N ARG A 152 -4.71 -10.90 11.49
CA ARG A 152 -4.61 -12.36 11.38
C ARG A 152 -3.32 -12.93 11.99
N LEU A 153 -2.35 -12.06 12.27
CA LEU A 153 -1.02 -12.42 12.71
C LEU A 153 -0.74 -12.02 14.16
N VAL A 154 -1.65 -11.34 14.86
CA VAL A 154 -1.43 -10.87 16.24
C VAL A 154 -1.07 -11.97 17.22
N ASN A 155 -1.60 -13.19 17.04
CA ASN A 155 -1.28 -14.34 17.90
C ASN A 155 -0.05 -15.13 17.43
N ARG A 156 0.57 -14.73 16.31
CA ARG A 156 1.71 -15.40 15.69
C ARG A 156 2.98 -14.55 15.69
N LEU A 157 2.83 -13.22 15.74
CA LEU A 157 3.93 -12.27 15.76
C LEU A 157 4.24 -11.84 17.19
N SER A 158 5.53 -11.62 17.45
CA SER A 158 6.06 -11.12 18.71
C SER A 158 7.18 -10.13 18.40
N LEU A 159 7.35 -9.13 19.25
CA LEU A 159 8.52 -8.26 19.16
C LEU A 159 9.80 -8.99 19.54
N ASP A 160 10.90 -8.57 18.95
CA ASP A 160 12.24 -8.99 19.35
C ASP A 160 12.71 -8.19 20.58
N ASP A 161 13.49 -8.80 21.47
CA ASP A 161 13.99 -8.18 22.70
C ASP A 161 14.76 -6.87 22.45
N ARG A 162 15.42 -6.73 21.29
CA ARG A 162 16.11 -5.49 20.88
C ARG A 162 15.15 -4.34 20.61
N VAL A 163 13.92 -4.65 20.20
CA VAL A 163 12.86 -3.66 20.01
C VAL A 163 12.28 -3.32 21.38
N ILE A 164 11.95 -4.33 22.18
CA ILE A 164 11.35 -4.17 23.51
C ILE A 164 12.22 -3.29 24.42
N SER A 165 13.53 -3.53 24.44
CA SER A 165 14.50 -2.75 25.23
C SER A 165 14.57 -1.25 24.87
N ARG A 166 14.06 -0.84 23.70
CA ARG A 166 14.03 0.56 23.25
C ARG A 166 12.69 1.25 23.48
N LEU A 167 11.67 0.51 23.94
CA LEU A 167 10.35 1.07 24.22
C LEU A 167 10.37 1.98 25.47
N PRO A 168 9.36 2.83 25.67
CA PRO A 168 9.20 3.54 26.93
C PRO A 168 9.10 2.57 28.11
N GLN A 169 9.76 2.89 29.23
CA GLN A 169 9.74 2.05 30.45
C GLN A 169 8.30 1.82 30.94
N SER A 170 7.45 2.85 30.89
CA SER A 170 6.03 2.75 31.26
C SER A 170 5.26 1.71 30.44
N LEU A 171 5.58 1.56 29.16
CA LEU A 171 4.95 0.56 28.29
C LEU A 171 5.45 -0.85 28.64
N ARG A 172 6.77 -1.01 28.83
CA ARG A 172 7.37 -2.29 29.24
C ARG A 172 6.80 -2.78 30.56
N ASP A 173 6.70 -1.91 31.57
CA ASP A 173 6.20 -2.28 32.89
C ASP A 173 4.72 -2.68 32.82
N LYS A 174 3.91 -1.90 32.10
CA LYS A 174 2.47 -2.14 31.97
C LYS A 174 2.14 -3.50 31.35
N TYR A 175 2.90 -3.92 30.35
CA TYR A 175 2.69 -5.20 29.66
C TYR A 175 3.68 -6.27 30.09
N HIS A 176 4.40 -6.07 31.20
CA HIS A 176 5.41 -7.00 31.72
C HIS A 176 6.44 -7.47 30.68
N SER A 177 6.76 -6.59 29.73
CA SER A 177 7.59 -6.88 28.56
C SER A 177 7.12 -8.07 27.71
N ASP A 178 5.83 -8.44 27.78
CA ASP A 178 5.25 -9.49 26.93
C ASP A 178 5.40 -9.10 25.45
N PRO A 179 6.17 -9.87 24.66
CA PRO A 179 6.47 -9.51 23.28
C PRO A 179 5.25 -9.45 22.35
N ARG A 180 4.19 -10.21 22.64
CA ARG A 180 2.96 -10.24 21.82
C ARG A 180 2.03 -9.11 22.20
N ALA A 181 1.87 -8.84 23.49
CA ALA A 181 1.11 -7.70 23.97
C ALA A 181 1.69 -6.39 23.45
N LEU A 182 3.02 -6.25 23.56
CA LEU A 182 3.74 -5.09 23.03
C LEU A 182 3.62 -4.98 21.51
N PHE A 183 3.68 -6.09 20.76
CA PHE A 183 3.43 -6.09 19.32
C PHE A 183 2.02 -5.53 19.01
N PHE A 184 1.01 -6.00 19.73
CA PHE A 184 -0.37 -5.57 19.53
C PHE A 184 -0.50 -4.06 19.75
N VAL A 185 -0.08 -3.52 20.90
CA VAL A 185 -0.32 -2.12 21.26
C VAL A 185 0.57 -1.11 20.52
N MET A 186 1.63 -1.59 19.88
CA MET A 186 2.39 -0.81 18.90
C MET A 186 1.79 -0.83 17.49
N THR A 187 0.84 -1.72 17.23
CA THR A 187 0.21 -1.89 15.91
C THR A 187 -1.22 -1.33 15.90
N PHE A 188 -1.96 -1.59 16.97
CA PHE A 188 -3.37 -1.25 17.17
C PHE A 188 -3.54 -0.45 18.46
N SER A 189 -4.66 0.28 18.59
CA SER A 189 -4.92 1.04 19.81
C SER A 189 -5.04 0.14 21.04
N GLU A 190 -4.57 0.62 22.19
CA GLU A 190 -4.66 -0.08 23.45
C GLU A 190 -6.10 -0.49 23.81
N SER A 191 -7.10 0.35 23.50
CA SER A 191 -8.52 0.02 23.71
C SER A 191 -9.05 -1.17 22.89
N LEU A 192 -8.30 -1.61 21.87
CA LEU A 192 -8.60 -2.84 21.13
C LEU A 192 -7.93 -4.05 21.77
N TYR A 193 -6.87 -3.86 22.57
CA TYR A 193 -6.17 -4.96 23.24
C TYR A 193 -7.11 -5.68 24.19
N ASP A 194 -7.72 -4.94 25.13
CA ASP A 194 -8.65 -5.49 26.13
C ASP A 194 -9.81 -6.28 25.51
N ARG A 195 -10.21 -5.92 24.28
CA ARG A 195 -11.33 -6.54 23.58
C ARG A 195 -10.93 -7.71 22.69
N TYR A 196 -9.76 -7.67 22.07
CA TYR A 196 -9.44 -8.55 20.94
C TYR A 196 -8.09 -9.25 21.02
N HIS A 197 -7.29 -9.06 22.08
CA HIS A 197 -5.98 -9.72 22.17
C HIS A 197 -6.07 -11.26 22.13
N GLU A 198 -7.17 -11.84 22.57
CA GLU A 198 -7.47 -13.28 22.46
C GLU A 198 -8.39 -13.63 21.27
N ASP A 199 -8.93 -12.63 20.57
CA ASP A 199 -9.86 -12.80 19.45
C ASP A 199 -9.37 -12.11 18.15
N PRO A 200 -8.42 -12.73 17.43
CA PRO A 200 -7.93 -12.20 16.16
C PRO A 200 -9.00 -12.17 15.06
N ASN A 201 -10.01 -13.03 15.14
CA ASN A 201 -11.10 -13.07 14.16
C ASN A 201 -12.03 -11.87 14.35
N GLY A 202 -12.40 -11.56 15.60
CA GLY A 202 -13.15 -10.35 15.94
C GLY A 202 -12.40 -9.08 15.56
N LEU A 203 -11.08 -9.00 15.80
CA LEU A 203 -10.27 -7.86 15.36
C LEU A 203 -10.28 -7.71 13.83
N THR A 204 -10.16 -8.83 13.12
CA THR A 204 -10.21 -8.85 11.65
C THR A 204 -11.56 -8.35 11.14
N GLN A 205 -12.66 -8.77 11.77
CA GLN A 205 -14.00 -8.31 11.42
C GLN A 205 -14.17 -6.81 11.71
N TYR A 206 -13.72 -6.34 12.87
CA TYR A 206 -13.74 -4.92 13.24
C TYR A 206 -13.05 -4.04 12.18
N TYR A 207 -11.83 -4.38 11.77
CA TYR A 207 -11.12 -3.61 10.74
C TYR A 207 -11.74 -3.76 9.34
N ARG A 208 -12.36 -4.90 9.04
CA ARG A 208 -13.04 -5.11 7.75
C ARG A 208 -14.27 -4.22 7.62
N GLU A 209 -15.08 -4.15 8.68
CA GLU A 209 -16.29 -3.31 8.71
C GLU A 209 -15.96 -1.81 8.77
N ASN A 210 -14.79 -1.45 9.30
CA ASN A 210 -14.38 -0.06 9.46
C ASN A 210 -13.33 0.42 8.45
N LEU A 211 -13.06 -0.36 7.40
CA LEU A 211 -11.92 -0.16 6.49
C LEU A 211 -11.87 1.24 5.85
N GLU A 212 -13.03 1.82 5.55
CA GLU A 212 -13.15 3.14 4.92
C GLU A 212 -12.75 4.30 5.85
N TRP A 213 -12.71 4.08 7.17
CA TRP A 213 -12.32 5.09 8.17
C TRP A 213 -10.95 4.80 8.79
N VAL A 214 -10.27 3.76 8.35
CA VAL A 214 -8.94 3.42 8.86
C VAL A 214 -7.95 4.52 8.48
N TYR A 215 -7.23 5.00 9.48
CA TYR A 215 -6.04 5.82 9.31
C TYR A 215 -4.95 5.36 10.28
N ARG A 216 -3.72 5.85 10.09
CA ARG A 216 -2.61 5.52 10.98
C ARG A 216 -2.01 6.77 11.60
N ASP A 217 -2.02 6.78 12.93
CA ASP A 217 -1.35 7.76 13.77
C ASP A 217 -0.65 6.99 14.90
N GLN A 218 0.63 6.70 14.65
CA GLN A 218 1.47 5.70 15.34
C GLN A 218 0.98 4.25 15.20
N VAL A 219 -0.30 4.02 15.51
CA VAL A 219 -1.04 2.76 15.39
C VAL A 219 -2.19 2.90 14.39
N PHE A 220 -2.72 1.79 13.90
CA PHE A 220 -3.97 1.81 13.12
C PHE A 220 -5.14 2.20 14.03
N LYS A 221 -5.97 3.11 13.54
CA LYS A 221 -7.14 3.66 14.22
C LYS A 221 -8.32 3.72 13.24
N VAL A 222 -9.52 3.71 13.80
CA VAL A 222 -10.76 4.06 13.09
C VAL A 222 -11.10 5.51 13.41
N ASP A 223 -11.40 6.30 12.39
CA ASP A 223 -11.79 7.71 12.56
C ASP A 223 -13.25 7.85 12.99
N GLU A 224 -13.51 7.72 14.29
CA GLU A 224 -14.86 7.87 14.86
C GLU A 224 -15.39 9.31 14.74
N GLU A 225 -14.53 10.32 14.64
CA GLU A 225 -14.96 11.71 14.41
C GLU A 225 -15.52 11.88 13.00
N LEU A 226 -14.85 11.31 11.99
CA LEU A 226 -15.34 11.32 10.61
C LEU A 226 -16.66 10.54 10.49
N LYS A 227 -16.77 9.38 11.15
CA LYS A 227 -18.02 8.59 11.24
C LYS A 227 -19.15 9.39 11.88
N GLY A 228 -18.87 10.08 12.98
CA GLY A 228 -19.84 10.92 13.68
C GLY A 228 -20.42 12.04 12.81
N LEU A 229 -19.70 12.49 11.78
CA LEU A 229 -20.19 13.46 10.80
C LEU A 229 -21.02 12.84 9.66
N GLY A 230 -21.24 11.52 9.69
CA GLY A 230 -21.96 10.80 8.64
C GLY A 230 -21.21 10.69 7.32
N ILE A 231 -19.88 10.85 7.34
CA ILE A 231 -19.02 10.70 6.15
C ILE A 231 -18.57 9.24 6.07
N ASP A 232 -18.77 8.59 4.94
CA ASP A 232 -18.66 7.14 4.76
C ASP A 232 -17.23 6.62 4.49
N SER A 233 -16.30 7.50 4.18
CA SER A 233 -14.91 7.14 3.85
C SER A 233 -13.96 8.31 4.04
N ASN A 234 -12.70 8.03 4.41
CA ASN A 234 -11.66 9.06 4.51
C ASN A 234 -10.85 9.27 3.23
N ARG A 235 -11.06 8.44 2.20
CA ARG A 235 -10.24 8.44 0.97
C ARG A 235 -10.96 8.94 -0.29
N LYS A 236 -12.27 9.20 -0.20
CA LYS A 236 -13.07 9.70 -1.31
C LYS A 236 -12.94 11.22 -1.41
N VAL A 237 -12.81 11.76 -2.62
CA VAL A 237 -12.72 13.21 -2.85
C VAL A 237 -14.01 13.92 -2.37
N GLU A 238 -15.15 13.23 -2.44
CA GLU A 238 -16.44 13.69 -1.93
C GLU A 238 -16.42 13.92 -0.42
N SER A 239 -15.67 13.12 0.33
CA SER A 239 -15.49 13.29 1.77
C SER A 239 -14.74 14.57 2.09
N LEU A 240 -13.70 14.89 1.31
CA LEU A 240 -12.96 16.14 1.44
C LEU A 240 -13.87 17.34 1.16
N ARG A 241 -14.67 17.29 0.08
CA ARG A 241 -15.69 18.30 -0.22
C ARG A 241 -16.67 18.48 0.93
N ARG A 242 -17.17 17.38 1.50
CA ARG A 242 -18.14 17.41 2.60
C ARG A 242 -17.55 18.07 3.86
N LEU A 243 -16.30 17.77 4.20
CA LEU A 243 -15.60 18.44 5.31
C LEU A 243 -15.48 19.96 5.08
N ILE A 244 -15.20 20.39 3.85
CA ILE A 244 -15.13 21.82 3.50
C ILE A 244 -16.50 22.50 3.64
N GLU A 245 -17.59 21.83 3.27
CA GLU A 245 -18.96 22.35 3.47
C GLU A 245 -19.29 22.54 4.95
N LEU A 246 -18.91 21.56 5.80
CA LEU A 246 -19.17 21.58 7.24
C LEU A 246 -18.42 22.70 7.99
N LEU A 247 -17.44 23.35 7.36
CA LEU A 247 -16.81 24.55 7.94
C LEU A 247 -17.78 25.73 8.12
N ARG A 248 -18.92 25.74 7.42
CA ARG A 248 -19.97 26.77 7.56
C ARG A 248 -20.99 26.45 8.64
N ASP A 249 -20.98 25.22 9.16
CA ASP A 249 -21.88 24.77 10.21
C ASP A 249 -21.19 24.98 11.57
N ALA A 250 -21.72 25.89 12.38
CA ALA A 250 -21.14 26.22 13.69
C ALA A 250 -21.02 24.99 14.61
N GLN A 251 -21.90 24.00 14.49
CA GLN A 251 -21.88 22.78 15.29
C GLN A 251 -20.71 21.86 14.90
N HIS A 252 -20.39 21.78 13.61
CA HIS A 252 -19.42 20.81 13.08
C HIS A 252 -18.10 21.43 12.62
N ALA A 253 -18.00 22.75 12.53
CA ALA A 253 -16.86 23.46 11.94
C ALA A 253 -15.52 23.14 12.63
N ALA A 254 -15.51 23.00 13.96
CA ALA A 254 -14.29 22.67 14.70
C ALA A 254 -13.78 21.26 14.35
N THR A 255 -14.67 20.27 14.34
CA THR A 255 -14.34 18.89 13.96
C THR A 255 -13.94 18.81 12.49
N ALA A 256 -14.68 19.48 11.60
CA ALA A 256 -14.35 19.53 10.18
C ALA A 256 -12.96 20.14 9.93
N LYS A 257 -12.62 21.23 10.61
CA LYS A 257 -11.29 21.86 10.52
C LYS A 257 -10.18 20.93 11.02
N LYS A 258 -10.40 20.21 12.12
CA LYS A 258 -9.46 19.20 12.63
C LYS A 258 -9.24 18.08 11.62
N LEU A 259 -10.30 17.57 11.00
CA LEU A 259 -10.24 16.50 10.00
C LEU A 259 -9.57 16.96 8.70
N LEU A 260 -9.82 18.20 8.24
CA LEU A 260 -9.12 18.77 7.09
C LEU A 260 -7.60 18.87 7.32
N LYS A 261 -7.17 19.22 8.54
CA LYS A 261 -5.75 19.22 8.93
C LYS A 261 -5.16 17.81 9.02
N ARG A 262 -5.97 16.80 9.38
CA ARG A 262 -5.55 15.38 9.38
C ARG A 262 -5.32 14.89 7.95
N TYR A 263 -6.27 15.16 7.07
CA TYR A 263 -6.34 14.56 5.73
C TYR A 263 -5.68 15.38 4.63
N THR A 264 -5.10 16.53 4.92
CA THR A 264 -4.37 17.34 3.94
C THR A 264 -3.15 18.01 4.59
N ASP A 265 -2.27 18.60 3.78
CA ASP A 265 -1.19 19.48 4.25
C ASP A 265 -1.48 20.97 3.99
N GLN A 266 -2.74 21.32 3.69
CA GLN A 266 -3.09 22.69 3.36
C GLN A 266 -3.16 23.57 4.63
N PRO A 267 -2.57 24.78 4.63
CA PRO A 267 -2.48 25.63 5.82
C PRO A 267 -3.69 26.57 6.00
N PHE A 268 -4.79 26.35 5.27
CA PHE A 268 -5.88 27.31 5.20
C PHE A 268 -6.65 27.42 6.51
N GLU A 269 -6.79 28.65 7.00
CA GLU A 269 -7.60 28.93 8.19
C GLU A 269 -9.04 29.34 7.81
N ALA A 270 -9.23 29.99 6.66
CA ALA A 270 -10.53 30.49 6.19
C ALA A 270 -11.28 29.46 5.31
N PRO A 271 -12.60 29.24 5.51
CA PRO A 271 -13.39 28.30 4.70
C PRO A 271 -13.40 28.62 3.20
N GLN A 272 -13.25 29.89 2.82
CA GLN A 272 -13.21 30.31 1.41
C GLN A 272 -11.97 29.78 0.69
N HIS A 273 -10.79 29.80 1.32
CA HIS A 273 -9.56 29.30 0.72
C HIS A 273 -9.62 27.79 0.48
N TRP A 274 -10.21 27.03 1.41
CA TRP A 274 -10.49 25.60 1.23
C TRP A 274 -11.34 25.32 0.00
N ARG A 275 -12.44 26.07 -0.16
CA ARG A 275 -13.36 25.91 -1.29
C ARG A 275 -12.68 26.25 -2.61
N GLN A 276 -11.96 27.36 -2.65
CA GLN A 276 -11.24 27.79 -3.85
C GLN A 276 -10.21 26.72 -4.28
N TRP A 277 -9.36 26.29 -3.34
CA TRP A 277 -8.38 25.24 -3.61
C TRP A 277 -9.03 23.94 -4.08
N PHE A 278 -10.14 23.53 -3.48
CA PHE A 278 -10.85 22.32 -3.91
C PHE A 278 -11.37 22.45 -5.34
N GLU A 279 -12.09 23.54 -5.67
CA GLU A 279 -12.65 23.72 -7.01
C GLU A 279 -11.59 23.82 -8.11
N GLU A 280 -10.44 24.45 -7.82
CA GLU A 280 -9.32 24.58 -8.74
C GLU A 280 -8.57 23.25 -8.99
N ASN A 281 -8.68 22.29 -8.07
CA ASN A 281 -7.84 21.09 -8.08
C ASN A 281 -8.60 19.77 -8.09
N LYS A 282 -9.92 19.74 -7.91
CA LYS A 282 -10.73 18.52 -7.67
C LYS A 282 -10.48 17.38 -8.65
N ASP A 283 -10.25 17.66 -9.92
CA ASP A 283 -10.01 16.64 -10.96
C ASP A 283 -8.61 15.99 -10.87
N ARG A 284 -7.73 16.57 -10.05
CA ARG A 284 -6.36 16.11 -9.80
C ARG A 284 -6.13 15.73 -8.33
N ILE A 285 -7.15 15.81 -7.48
CA ILE A 285 -7.05 15.38 -6.09
C ILE A 285 -7.08 13.86 -6.04
N PHE A 286 -6.12 13.27 -5.32
CA PHE A 286 -6.09 11.84 -5.04
C PHE A 286 -5.72 11.59 -3.58
N PHE A 287 -6.04 10.42 -3.06
CA PHE A 287 -5.73 10.03 -1.69
C PHE A 287 -4.66 8.95 -1.67
N SER A 288 -3.68 9.07 -0.77
CA SER A 288 -2.67 8.04 -0.53
C SER A 288 -2.67 7.61 0.93
N ASP A 289 -2.80 6.30 1.16
CA ASP A 289 -2.62 5.69 2.48
C ASP A 289 -1.15 5.79 2.89
N VAL A 290 -0.24 5.38 1.98
CA VAL A 290 1.19 5.32 2.29
C VAL A 290 1.82 6.70 2.37
N GLY A 291 1.22 7.71 1.73
CA GLY A 291 1.54 9.13 1.88
C GLY A 291 1.12 9.74 3.23
N GLY A 292 0.67 8.92 4.19
CA GLY A 292 0.26 9.37 5.51
C GLY A 292 -1.24 9.57 5.67
N TYR A 293 -2.06 8.86 4.88
CA TYR A 293 -3.52 8.98 4.87
C TYR A 293 -3.97 10.39 4.53
N LYS A 294 -3.48 10.94 3.41
CA LYS A 294 -3.71 12.33 3.01
C LYS A 294 -4.14 12.45 1.55
N PHE A 295 -4.89 13.50 1.28
CA PHE A 295 -5.17 14.00 -0.06
C PHE A 295 -4.02 14.86 -0.57
N PHE A 296 -3.64 14.59 -1.81
CA PHE A 296 -2.62 15.29 -2.58
C PHE A 296 -3.24 15.84 -3.86
N VAL A 297 -2.54 16.78 -4.50
CA VAL A 297 -2.90 17.29 -5.82
C VAL A 297 -1.83 16.84 -6.80
N ALA A 298 -2.21 16.04 -7.79
CA ALA A 298 -1.29 15.66 -8.87
C ALA A 298 -0.97 16.90 -9.73
N PRO A 299 0.28 17.12 -10.15
CA PRO A 299 0.61 18.17 -11.11
C PRO A 299 -0.12 17.95 -12.45
N ALA A 300 -0.33 19.02 -13.23
CA ALA A 300 -0.93 18.90 -14.55
C ALA A 300 -0.12 17.93 -15.43
N GLY A 301 -0.81 17.05 -16.17
CA GLY A 301 -0.18 16.05 -17.05
C GLY A 301 0.38 14.80 -16.35
N TYR A 302 0.19 14.65 -15.02
CA TYR A 302 0.53 13.42 -14.31
C TYR A 302 -0.62 12.41 -14.22
N VAL A 303 -1.86 12.91 -14.26
CA VAL A 303 -3.03 12.04 -14.41
C VAL A 303 -3.05 11.62 -15.88
N VAL A 304 -2.71 10.36 -16.13
CA VAL A 304 -2.94 9.71 -17.42
C VAL A 304 -4.37 9.21 -17.36
N ASP A 305 -5.19 9.53 -18.37
CA ASP A 305 -6.53 8.95 -18.50
C ASP A 305 -6.39 7.42 -18.39
N LYS A 306 -7.02 6.84 -17.36
CA LYS A 306 -7.01 5.40 -17.09
C LYS A 306 -7.92 4.66 -18.05
#